data_AF-W2Z4P1-F1
#
_entry.id   AF-W2Z4P1-F1
#
_cell.length_a   1.000
_cell.length_b   1.000
_cell.length_c   1.000
_cell.angle_alpha   90.00
_cell.angle_beta   90.00
_cell.angle_gamma   90.00
#
_symmetry.space_group_name_H-M   'P 1'
#
loop_
_entity.id
_entity.type
_entity.pdbx_description
1 polymer ?
#
loop_
_entity_poly.entity_id
_entity_poly.type
_entity_poly.pdbx_seq_one_letter_code
_entity_poly.pdbx_strand_id
1 'polypeptide(L)'
;MTEQLASMLADSDSDDGFQDLLSDDEEHETLLNQESVALERRMKTMGIRDGLELGKEDTLQEGFDLGFAQGAVRSFRFARLRGALGTAAACGLLAPEMMTQAKACMSQLRTLEMDTSVHKDIEMDPSSNETVKQAEDILKSIGVDPSTSSKQ
;
A
#
# COMPACT_ATOMS: atom_id res chain seq x y z
N MET A 1 -56.78 22.54 -72.04
CA MET A 1 -55.87 21.96 -73.05
C MET A 1 -54.47 22.19 -72.53
N THR A 2 -53.98 21.51 -71.48
CA THR A 2 -53.97 20.05 -71.24
C THR A 2 -53.46 19.27 -72.43
N GLU A 3 -52.39 18.50 -72.16
CA GLU A 3 -51.85 17.39 -72.95
C GLU A 3 -50.80 17.69 -74.02
N GLN A 4 -49.55 17.77 -73.56
CA GLN A 4 -48.34 17.16 -74.12
C GLN A 4 -47.37 17.06 -72.92
N LEU A 5 -47.49 16.12 -71.98
CA LEU A 5 -47.38 14.66 -72.08
C LEU A 5 -46.11 14.18 -72.83
N ALA A 6 -45.23 13.55 -72.04
CA ALA A 6 -44.49 12.35 -72.42
C ALA A 6 -43.11 12.49 -73.09
N SER A 7 -42.21 13.29 -72.54
CA SER A 7 -40.76 13.05 -72.58
C SER A 7 -40.14 13.92 -71.48
N MET A 8 -39.64 13.43 -70.36
CA MET A 8 -38.70 12.34 -70.17
C MET A 8 -39.02 11.64 -68.85
N LEU A 9 -39.39 10.37 -68.94
CA LEU A 9 -39.37 9.45 -67.81
C LEU A 9 -37.92 9.19 -67.40
N ALA A 10 -37.71 9.14 -66.09
CA ALA A 10 -36.79 8.24 -65.40
C ALA A 10 -35.33 8.15 -65.90
N ASP A 11 -34.44 8.80 -65.16
CA ASP A 11 -33.31 8.13 -64.52
C ASP A 11 -32.92 9.03 -63.34
N SER A 12 -33.19 8.64 -62.10
CA SER A 12 -32.27 7.81 -61.34
C SER A 12 -30.87 8.44 -61.32
N ASP A 13 -30.62 9.32 -60.37
CA ASP A 13 -29.53 8.99 -59.47
C ASP A 13 -29.85 9.51 -58.09
N SER A 14 -29.92 8.55 -57.18
CA SER A 14 -29.99 8.75 -55.77
C SER A 14 -28.71 9.50 -55.39
N ASP A 15 -28.82 10.78 -55.02
CA ASP A 15 -27.81 11.43 -54.18
C ASP A 15 -28.08 10.97 -52.74
N ASP A 16 -28.02 9.66 -52.53
CA ASP A 16 -27.82 9.14 -51.19
C ASP A 16 -26.40 9.54 -50.84
N GLY A 17 -26.26 10.50 -49.92
CA GLY A 17 -25.01 11.00 -49.35
C GLY A 17 -24.19 9.95 -48.59
N PHE A 18 -24.10 8.75 -49.16
CA PHE A 18 -23.27 7.60 -48.83
C PHE A 18 -22.04 7.50 -49.75
N GLN A 19 -21.82 8.47 -50.64
CA GLN A 19 -20.63 8.47 -51.50
C GLN A 19 -19.33 8.92 -50.80
N ASP A 20 -19.40 9.14 -49.49
CA ASP A 20 -18.25 9.25 -48.58
C ASP A 20 -18.18 8.04 -47.62
N LEU A 21 -18.78 6.92 -48.00
CA LEU A 21 -18.49 5.64 -47.37
C LEU A 21 -17.19 5.15 -48.00
N LEU A 22 -16.08 5.26 -47.25
CA LEU A 22 -14.81 4.63 -47.62
C LEU A 22 -15.09 3.19 -48.04
N SER A 23 -14.42 2.72 -49.09
CA SER A 23 -14.45 1.29 -49.37
C SER A 23 -13.99 0.51 -48.14
N ASP A 24 -14.51 -0.70 -47.90
CA ASP A 24 -14.11 -1.52 -46.75
C ASP A 24 -12.58 -1.63 -46.62
N ASP A 25 -11.86 -1.65 -47.75
CA ASP A 25 -10.39 -1.64 -47.82
C ASP A 25 -9.78 -0.30 -47.38
N GLU A 26 -10.35 0.85 -47.78
CA GLU A 26 -9.90 2.18 -47.31
C GLU A 26 -10.22 2.42 -45.83
N GLU A 27 -11.38 1.96 -45.34
CA GLU A 27 -11.69 1.99 -43.91
C GLU A 27 -10.67 1.16 -43.13
N HIS A 28 -10.34 -0.04 -43.62
CA HIS A 28 -9.34 -0.90 -43.00
C HIS A 28 -7.94 -0.26 -42.97
N GLU A 29 -7.48 0.32 -44.07
CA GLU A 29 -6.18 0.99 -44.15
C GLU A 29 -6.11 2.23 -43.26
N THR A 30 -7.19 3.02 -43.17
CA THR A 30 -7.23 4.18 -42.27
C THR A 30 -7.19 3.76 -40.80
N LEU A 31 -7.89 2.68 -40.42
CA LEU A 31 -7.85 2.11 -39.07
C LEU A 31 -6.43 1.60 -38.73
N LEU A 32 -5.81 0.83 -39.62
CA LEU A 32 -4.44 0.34 -39.43
C LEU A 32 -3.44 1.49 -39.26
N ASN A 33 -3.56 2.54 -40.06
CA ASN A 33 -2.69 3.71 -39.95
C ASN A 33 -2.90 4.43 -38.60
N GLN A 34 -4.15 4.61 -38.17
CA GLN A 34 -4.46 5.19 -36.85
C GLN A 34 -3.89 4.36 -35.70
N GLU A 35 -4.01 3.03 -35.77
CA GLU A 35 -3.45 2.11 -34.78
C GLU A 35 -1.92 2.18 -34.75
N SER A 36 -1.26 2.23 -35.92
CA SER A 36 0.20 2.33 -36.03
C SER A 36 0.73 3.62 -35.40
N VAL A 37 0.08 4.76 -35.67
CA VAL A 37 0.43 6.07 -35.09
C VAL A 37 0.17 6.08 -33.58
N ALA A 38 -0.93 5.47 -33.12
CA ALA A 38 -1.22 5.36 -31.70
C ALA A 38 -0.18 4.48 -30.97
N LEU A 39 0.23 3.37 -31.59
CA LEU A 39 1.25 2.48 -31.05
C LEU A 39 2.62 3.17 -30.99
N GLU A 40 3.03 3.84 -32.06
CA GLU A 40 4.30 4.58 -32.12
C GLU A 40 4.37 5.66 -31.02
N ARG A 41 3.28 6.41 -30.82
CA ARG A 41 3.17 7.41 -29.76
C ARG A 41 3.33 6.80 -28.36
N ARG A 42 2.74 5.62 -28.13
CA ARG A 42 2.88 4.90 -26.85
C ARG A 42 4.29 4.37 -26.65
N MET A 43 4.91 3.81 -27.69
CA MET A 43 6.26 3.24 -27.60
C MET A 43 7.33 4.32 -27.36
N LYS A 44 7.19 5.51 -27.97
CA LYS A 44 8.14 6.63 -27.79
C LYS A 44 8.33 7.06 -26.34
N THR A 45 7.30 6.96 -25.50
CA THR A 45 7.34 7.41 -24.10
C THR A 45 7.37 6.27 -23.09
N MET A 46 7.25 5.02 -23.56
CA MET A 46 7.16 3.84 -22.69
C MET A 46 8.35 3.73 -21.73
N GLY A 47 9.58 3.84 -22.24
CA GLY A 47 10.78 3.74 -21.40
C GLY A 47 10.94 4.88 -20.39
N ILE A 48 10.50 6.09 -20.75
CA ILE A 48 10.52 7.25 -19.82
C ILE A 48 9.51 7.05 -18.70
N ARG A 49 8.30 6.56 -19.04
CA ARG A 49 7.27 6.29 -18.05
C ARG A 49 7.68 5.15 -17.11
N ASP A 50 8.29 4.11 -17.66
CA ASP A 50 8.78 2.97 -16.90
C ASP A 50 9.92 3.38 -15.94
N GLY A 51 10.92 4.10 -16.45
CA GLY A 51 12.00 4.64 -15.60
C GLY A 51 11.51 5.62 -14.53
N LEU A 52 10.47 6.42 -14.82
CA LEU A 52 9.85 7.31 -13.83
C LEU A 52 9.15 6.52 -12.73
N GLU A 53 8.46 5.43 -13.08
CA GLU A 53 7.75 4.61 -12.11
C GLU A 53 8.72 3.80 -11.24
N LEU A 54 9.74 3.20 -11.84
CA LEU A 54 10.83 2.53 -11.13
C LEU A 54 11.52 3.47 -10.14
N GLY A 55 11.85 4.71 -10.54
CA GLY A 55 12.49 5.66 -9.64
C GLY A 55 11.61 6.09 -8.46
N LYS A 56 10.28 6.17 -8.65
CA LYS A 56 9.34 6.41 -7.53
C LYS A 56 9.26 5.22 -6.60
N GLU A 57 9.19 4.02 -7.16
CA GLU A 57 9.15 2.78 -6.40
C GLU A 57 10.42 2.62 -5.55
N ASP A 58 11.60 2.80 -6.14
CA ASP A 58 12.87 2.75 -5.43
C ASP A 58 12.91 3.73 -4.25
N THR A 59 12.55 4.99 -4.49
CA THR A 59 12.54 6.03 -3.43
C THR A 59 11.51 5.70 -2.33
N LEU A 60 10.34 5.17 -2.71
CA LEU A 60 9.31 4.76 -1.75
C LEU A 60 9.77 3.55 -0.92
N GLN A 61 10.45 2.59 -1.54
CA GLN A 61 10.93 1.38 -0.91
C GLN A 61 12.00 1.70 0.13
N GLU A 62 12.92 2.62 -0.16
CA GLU A 62 13.91 3.08 0.84
C GLU A 62 13.24 3.64 2.10
N GLY A 63 12.19 4.45 1.93
CA GLY A 63 11.40 5.00 3.03
C GLY A 63 10.64 3.92 3.81
N PHE A 64 10.06 2.95 3.10
CA PHE A 64 9.38 1.81 3.71
C PHE A 64 10.34 0.94 4.51
N ASP A 65 11.49 0.57 3.95
CA ASP A 65 12.47 -0.31 4.59
C ASP A 65 13.01 0.31 5.87
N LEU A 66 13.32 1.62 5.83
CA LEU A 66 13.75 2.35 7.03
C LEU A 66 12.65 2.37 8.10
N GLY A 67 11.42 2.71 7.72
CA GLY A 67 10.29 2.76 8.65
C GLY A 67 9.95 1.37 9.22
N PHE A 68 10.02 0.34 8.39
CA PHE A 68 9.78 -1.06 8.77
C PHE A 68 10.85 -1.53 9.76
N ALA A 69 12.13 -1.28 9.50
CA ALA A 69 13.20 -1.66 10.40
C ALA A 69 13.06 -0.99 11.78
N GLN A 70 12.76 0.32 11.80
CA GLN A 70 12.51 1.06 13.04
C GLN A 70 11.30 0.53 13.81
N GLY A 71 10.19 0.29 13.10
CA GLY A 71 8.96 -0.28 13.66
C GLY A 71 9.16 -1.70 14.20
N ALA A 72 9.90 -2.54 13.49
CA ALA A 72 10.23 -3.91 13.91
C ALA A 72 11.04 -3.92 15.21
N VAL A 73 12.06 -3.08 15.34
CA VAL A 73 12.87 -2.97 16.57
C VAL A 73 12.01 -2.50 17.76
N ARG A 74 11.16 -1.50 17.55
CA ARG A 74 10.24 -0.97 18.58
C ARG A 74 9.22 -2.02 19.02
N SER A 75 8.49 -2.61 18.07
CA SER A 75 7.46 -3.61 18.35
C SER A 75 8.05 -4.87 18.99
N PHE A 76 9.23 -5.33 18.56
CA PHE A 76 9.92 -6.46 19.16
C PHE A 76 10.22 -6.24 20.65
N ARG A 77 10.67 -5.03 21.03
CA ARG A 77 10.92 -4.69 22.45
C ARG A 77 9.67 -4.87 23.30
N PHE A 78 8.52 -4.36 22.84
CA PHE A 78 7.25 -4.47 23.57
C PHE A 78 6.71 -5.90 23.60
N ALA A 79 6.74 -6.59 22.45
CA ALA A 79 6.30 -7.97 22.32
C ALA A 79 7.12 -8.91 23.21
N ARG A 80 8.43 -8.69 23.33
CA ARG A 80 9.32 -9.46 24.21
C ARG A 80 8.92 -9.32 25.69
N LEU A 81 8.72 -8.10 26.17
CA LEU A 81 8.29 -7.85 27.55
C LEU A 81 6.90 -8.44 27.82
N ARG A 82 5.97 -8.26 26.88
CA ARG A 82 4.61 -8.83 26.95
C ARG A 82 4.64 -10.35 27.00
N GLY A 83 5.48 -10.99 26.18
CA GLY A 83 5.67 -12.44 26.17
C GLY A 83 6.29 -12.97 27.46
N ALA A 84 7.30 -12.27 28.01
CA ALA A 84 7.92 -12.63 29.28
C ALA A 84 6.91 -12.54 30.44
N LEU A 85 6.13 -11.44 30.52
CA LEU A 85 5.06 -11.29 31.50
C LEU A 85 3.97 -12.36 31.35
N GLY A 86 3.56 -12.66 30.12
CA GLY A 86 2.57 -13.69 29.84
C GLY A 86 3.05 -15.08 30.26
N THR A 87 4.34 -15.38 30.03
CA THR A 87 4.97 -16.63 30.46
C THR A 87 5.04 -16.71 31.98
N ALA A 88 5.52 -15.65 32.65
CA ALA A 88 5.56 -15.59 34.10
C ALA A 88 4.17 -15.77 34.73
N ALA A 89 3.15 -15.17 34.11
CA ALA A 89 1.77 -15.33 34.52
C ALA A 89 1.27 -16.77 34.38
N ALA A 90 1.49 -17.39 33.21
CA ALA A 90 1.07 -18.76 32.93
C ALA A 90 1.80 -19.80 33.81
N CYS A 91 3.05 -19.54 34.16
CA CYS A 91 3.85 -20.39 35.04
C CYS A 91 3.57 -20.18 36.54
N GLY A 92 2.67 -19.27 36.91
CA GLY A 92 2.35 -18.98 38.31
C GLY A 92 3.48 -18.32 39.10
N LEU A 93 4.42 -17.65 38.41
CA LEU A 93 5.54 -16.93 39.03
C LEU A 93 5.12 -15.58 39.62
N LEU A 94 3.99 -15.05 39.19
CA LEU A 94 3.44 -13.78 39.65
C LEU A 94 2.48 -14.00 40.82
N ALA A 95 2.66 -13.19 41.87
CA ALA A 95 1.74 -13.18 42.99
C ALA A 95 0.35 -12.63 42.59
N PRO A 96 -0.74 -13.01 43.27
CA PRO A 96 -2.11 -12.59 42.94
C PRO A 96 -2.30 -11.07 42.88
N GLU A 97 -1.61 -10.32 43.73
CA GLU A 97 -1.61 -8.86 43.77
C GLU A 97 -0.93 -8.23 42.54
N MET A 98 0.10 -8.89 41.99
CA MET A 98 0.83 -8.44 40.81
C MET A 98 0.11 -8.81 39.51
N MET A 99 -0.74 -9.83 39.52
CA MET A 99 -1.47 -10.32 38.34
C MET A 99 -2.30 -9.24 37.65
N THR A 100 -3.01 -8.42 38.42
CA THR A 100 -3.82 -7.32 37.86
C THR A 100 -2.94 -6.27 37.18
N GLN A 101 -1.81 -5.93 37.82
CA GLN A 101 -0.85 -4.97 37.28
C GLN A 101 -0.16 -5.51 36.02
N ALA A 102 0.24 -6.79 36.02
CA ALA A 102 0.84 -7.45 34.87
C ALA A 102 -0.13 -7.52 33.68
N LYS A 103 -1.43 -7.79 33.91
CA LYS A 103 -2.46 -7.76 32.86
C LYS A 103 -2.64 -6.37 32.26
N ALA A 104 -2.71 -5.34 33.10
CA ALA A 104 -2.80 -3.95 32.63
C ALA A 104 -1.58 -3.56 31.80
N CYS A 105 -0.38 -3.88 32.30
CA CYS A 105 0.88 -3.63 31.61
C CYS A 105 0.96 -4.37 30.26
N MET A 106 0.59 -5.65 30.19
CA MET A 106 0.53 -6.41 28.94
C MET A 106 -0.44 -5.81 27.92
N SER A 107 -1.58 -5.26 28.37
CA SER A 107 -2.52 -4.57 27.50
C SER A 107 -1.93 -3.28 26.93
N GLN A 108 -1.28 -2.47 27.76
CA GLN A 108 -0.60 -1.25 27.33
C GLN A 108 0.53 -1.55 26.34
N LEU A 109 1.36 -2.57 26.61
CA LEU A 109 2.40 -3.02 25.69
C LEU A 109 1.84 -3.45 24.34
N ARG A 110 0.67 -4.10 24.32
CA ARG A 110 -0.01 -4.45 23.06
C ARG A 110 -0.49 -3.22 22.29
N THR A 111 -1.01 -2.21 22.97
CA THR A 111 -1.39 -0.95 22.33
C THR A 111 -0.18 -0.25 21.72
N LEU A 112 0.95 -0.21 22.44
CA LEU A 112 2.20 0.36 21.94
C LEU A 112 2.82 -0.46 20.80
N GLU A 113 2.63 -1.78 20.78
CA GLU A 113 3.06 -2.67 19.69
C GLU A 113 2.28 -2.41 18.38
N MET A 114 0.98 -2.12 18.49
CA MET A 114 0.10 -1.86 17.34
C MET A 114 0.16 -0.40 16.87
N ASP A 115 0.79 0.49 17.65
CA ASP A 115 0.97 1.88 17.27
C ASP A 115 2.03 2.02 16.17
N THR A 116 1.57 2.31 14.96
CA THR A 116 2.41 2.52 13.78
C THR A 116 2.84 3.98 13.61
N SER A 117 2.50 4.88 14.53
CA SER A 117 2.87 6.28 14.41
C SER A 117 4.39 6.46 14.58
N VAL A 118 5.04 6.90 13.51
CA VAL A 118 6.47 7.25 13.52
C VAL A 118 6.58 8.69 14.03
N HIS A 119 6.74 8.84 15.34
CA HIS A 119 7.13 10.12 15.91
C HIS A 119 8.59 10.37 15.53
N LYS A 120 8.86 11.45 14.78
CA LYS A 120 10.22 11.84 14.35
C LYS A 120 11.12 12.26 15.52
N ASP A 121 10.53 12.46 16.69
CA ASP A 121 11.25 12.76 17.90
C ASP A 121 11.61 11.45 18.60
N ILE A 122 12.89 11.11 18.50
CA ILE A 122 13.59 10.09 19.30
C ILE A 122 13.51 10.42 20.81
N GLU A 123 12.91 11.55 21.19
CA GLU A 123 12.45 11.82 22.55
C GLU A 123 11.23 10.96 22.87
N MET A 124 11.58 9.74 23.28
CA MET A 124 10.75 8.72 23.87
C MET A 124 9.49 9.27 24.54
N ASP A 125 8.33 8.92 23.99
CA ASP A 125 7.04 9.13 24.64
C ASP A 125 7.14 8.68 26.12
N PRO A 126 7.00 9.60 27.09
CA PRO A 126 7.20 9.30 28.50
C PRO A 126 6.27 8.16 28.95
N SER A 127 5.08 8.06 28.36
CA SER A 127 4.12 6.99 28.65
C SER A 127 4.66 5.62 28.26
N SER A 128 5.30 5.51 27.08
CA SER A 128 5.90 4.26 26.62
C SER A 128 7.04 3.78 27.54
N ASN A 129 7.85 4.73 28.04
CA ASN A 129 8.96 4.44 28.95
C ASN A 129 8.46 3.99 30.32
N GLU A 130 7.40 4.60 30.83
CA GLU A 130 6.77 4.20 32.09
C GLU A 130 6.24 2.77 32.02
N THR A 131 5.51 2.41 30.95
CA THR A 131 4.99 1.04 30.77
C THR A 131 6.12 0.03 30.64
N VAL A 132 7.20 0.35 29.90
CA VAL A 132 8.36 -0.54 29.78
C VAL A 132 9.05 -0.72 31.13
N LYS A 133 9.29 0.36 31.87
CA LYS A 133 9.91 0.30 33.19
C LYS A 133 9.07 -0.52 34.16
N GLN A 134 7.76 -0.34 34.15
CA GLN A 134 6.82 -1.13 34.94
C GLN A 134 6.93 -2.63 34.60
N ALA A 135 6.97 -2.99 33.31
CA ALA A 135 7.13 -4.39 32.90
C ALA A 135 8.46 -4.98 33.38
N GLU A 136 9.55 -4.23 33.25
CA GLU A 136 10.87 -4.65 33.71
C GLU A 136 10.93 -4.82 35.23
N ASP A 137 10.30 -3.92 35.99
CA ASP A 137 10.27 -3.99 37.46
C ASP A 137 9.50 -5.23 37.94
N ILE A 138 8.37 -5.57 37.30
CA ILE A 138 7.59 -6.79 37.57
C ILE A 138 8.41 -8.05 37.25
N LEU A 139 9.17 -8.05 36.15
CA LEU A 139 10.02 -9.18 35.78
C LEU A 139 11.22 -9.34 36.72
N LYS A 140 11.85 -8.22 37.12
CA LYS A 140 12.97 -8.22 38.06
C LYS A 140 12.54 -8.72 39.44
N SER A 141 11.35 -8.38 39.91
CA SER A 141 10.87 -8.85 41.22
C SER A 141 10.68 -10.37 41.29
N ILE A 142 10.51 -11.04 40.14
CA ILE A 142 10.45 -12.51 40.05
C ILE A 142 11.77 -13.16 39.61
N GLY A 143 12.86 -12.39 39.57
CA GLY A 143 14.20 -12.87 39.19
C GLY A 143 14.41 -13.07 37.69
N VAL A 144 13.54 -12.55 36.83
CA VAL A 144 13.69 -12.59 35.38
C VAL A 144 14.34 -11.28 34.91
N ASP A 145 15.56 -11.35 34.37
CA ASP A 145 16.22 -10.19 33.77
C ASP A 145 16.02 -10.17 32.24
N PRO A 146 15.16 -9.28 31.71
CA PRO A 146 14.93 -9.15 30.27
C PRO A 146 16.13 -8.54 29.50
N SER A 147 17.16 -8.05 30.20
CA SER A 147 18.36 -7.41 29.62
C SER A 147 19.39 -8.43 29.09
N THR A 148 19.27 -9.69 29.50
CA THR A 148 20.29 -10.75 29.26
C THR A 148 20.41 -11.22 27.81
N SER A 149 19.47 -10.85 26.93
CA SER A 149 19.42 -11.35 25.53
C SER A 149 19.97 -10.37 24.47
N SER A 150 20.74 -9.34 24.82
CA SER A 150 21.26 -8.35 23.86
C SER A 150 22.62 -8.70 23.22
N LYS A 151 23.12 -9.92 23.39
CA LYS A 151 24.37 -10.39 22.75
C LYS A 151 24.10 -11.59 21.84
N GLN A 152 23.54 -11.36 20.67
CA GLN A 152 23.65 -12.28 19.54
C GLN A 152 23.50 -11.52 18.23
#